data_AF-A0A5B8UDM1-F1
#
_entry.id   AF-A0A5B8UDM1-F1
#
_cell.length_a   1.000
_cell.length_b   1.000
_cell.length_c   1.000
_cell.angle_alpha   90.00
_cell.angle_beta   90.00
_cell.angle_gamma   90.00
#
_symmetry.space_group_name_H-M   'P 1'
#
loop_
_entity.id
_entity.type
_entity.pdbx_description
1 polymer ?
#
loop_
_entity_poly.entity_id
_entity_poly.type
_entity_poly.pdbx_seq_one_letter_code
_entity_poly.pdbx_strand_id
1 'polypeptide(L)'
;MKVIAFCFFLALSMSAFTQTQTVKQLYDEYRKSKYSFANKYRNQTITVTGKIRSISVASDFWKDQDVHKIHLTATGYENFVVCQIPYKDSAILRRFQVGGFLTVTGVVASNISDALFLSQCTFATAESAVKKSSAPANAPLGKYNVYQNDATGFNYQYTFQLKSYGLYILNGKAGNCMYNTKTNIINFSTGPLKGFTGLYRPTTDNENDPPSFLLDAKGKIPDANSSHQGNQFAYYQGR
;
A
#
# COMPACT_ATOMS: atom_id res chain seq x y z
N MET A 1 -39.58 8.76 -58.40
CA MET A 1 -38.45 9.56 -57.86
C MET A 1 -38.14 9.03 -56.46
N LYS A 2 -36.94 8.49 -56.27
CA LYS A 2 -36.45 7.90 -55.01
C LYS A 2 -35.43 8.86 -54.41
N VAL A 3 -35.64 9.35 -53.19
CA VAL A 3 -34.56 9.68 -52.26
C VAL A 3 -35.08 9.43 -50.84
N ILE A 4 -34.60 8.35 -50.22
CA ILE A 4 -34.78 8.04 -48.80
C ILE A 4 -33.61 8.74 -48.08
N ALA A 5 -33.91 9.73 -47.24
CA ALA A 5 -32.91 10.38 -46.39
C ALA A 5 -32.59 9.46 -45.21
N PHE A 6 -31.35 8.97 -45.19
CA PHE A 6 -30.79 8.15 -44.11
C PHE A 6 -30.33 9.08 -42.98
N CYS A 7 -31.07 9.13 -41.87
CA CYS A 7 -30.64 9.81 -40.65
C CYS A 7 -29.54 8.98 -39.97
N PHE A 8 -28.28 9.36 -40.20
CA PHE A 8 -27.14 8.86 -39.42
C PHE A 8 -27.16 9.51 -38.03
N PHE A 9 -27.73 8.80 -37.05
CA PHE A 9 -27.47 9.07 -35.63
C PHE A 9 -26.01 8.67 -35.34
N LEU A 10 -25.10 9.65 -35.36
CA LEU A 10 -23.78 9.51 -34.76
C LEU A 10 -23.96 9.42 -33.24
N ALA A 11 -24.01 8.19 -32.74
CA ALA A 11 -23.76 7.89 -31.34
C ALA A 11 -22.30 8.22 -31.03
N LEU A 12 -22.03 9.49 -30.76
CA LEU A 12 -20.81 9.94 -30.10
C LEU A 12 -20.80 9.32 -28.70
N SER A 13 -20.18 8.16 -28.59
CA SER A 13 -19.72 7.60 -27.32
C SER A 13 -18.81 8.63 -26.67
N MET A 14 -19.36 9.42 -25.77
CA MET A 14 -18.55 10.20 -24.85
C MET A 14 -17.76 9.20 -24.01
N SER A 15 -16.50 9.00 -24.38
CA SER A 15 -15.49 8.46 -23.48
C SER A 15 -15.42 9.44 -22.32
N ALA A 16 -16.23 9.21 -21.29
CA ALA A 16 -16.08 9.87 -20.02
C ALA A 16 -14.64 9.60 -19.60
N PHE A 17 -13.80 10.64 -19.60
CA PHE A 17 -12.48 10.56 -19.02
C PHE A 17 -12.68 10.31 -17.52
N THR A 18 -12.73 9.04 -17.13
CA THR A 18 -12.81 8.64 -15.74
C THR A 18 -11.53 9.13 -15.08
N GLN A 19 -11.66 10.13 -14.20
CA GLN A 19 -10.55 10.69 -13.45
C GLN A 19 -9.81 9.56 -12.72
N THR A 20 -8.49 9.46 -12.93
CA THR A 20 -7.66 8.49 -12.23
C THR A 20 -7.63 8.83 -10.74
N GLN A 21 -8.10 7.90 -9.91
CA GLN A 21 -8.06 8.00 -8.46
C GLN A 21 -6.88 7.20 -7.91
N THR A 22 -6.25 7.65 -6.82
CA THR A 22 -5.23 6.84 -6.15
C THR A 22 -5.88 5.81 -5.23
N VAL A 23 -5.23 4.68 -5.01
CA VAL A 23 -5.69 3.68 -4.01
C VAL A 23 -5.86 4.32 -2.64
N LYS A 24 -5.01 5.29 -2.27
CA LYS A 24 -5.11 6.05 -1.03
C LYS A 24 -6.36 6.92 -0.94
N GLN A 25 -6.72 7.63 -2.01
CA GLN A 25 -7.94 8.43 -2.05
C GLN A 25 -9.18 7.55 -1.84
N LEU A 26 -9.24 6.41 -2.55
CA LEU A 26 -10.32 5.44 -2.39
C LEU A 26 -10.35 4.87 -0.96
N TYR A 27 -9.20 4.54 -0.39
CA TYR A 27 -9.11 4.00 0.97
C TYR A 27 -9.58 5.01 2.02
N ASP A 28 -9.19 6.27 1.88
CA ASP A 28 -9.64 7.34 2.78
C ASP A 28 -11.14 7.61 2.68
N GLU A 29 -11.71 7.61 1.47
CA GLU A 29 -13.16 7.70 1.27
C GLU A 29 -13.90 6.53 1.93
N TYR A 30 -13.39 5.31 1.73
CA TYR A 30 -13.92 4.09 2.33
C TYR A 30 -13.90 4.14 3.87
N ARG A 31 -12.79 4.61 4.47
CA ARG A 31 -12.63 4.74 5.93
C ARG A 31 -13.55 5.81 6.53
N LYS A 32 -13.95 6.84 5.77
CA LYS A 32 -14.92 7.84 6.21
C LYS A 32 -16.34 7.28 6.30
N SER A 33 -16.77 6.53 5.29
CA SER A 33 -18.10 5.90 5.27
C SER A 33 -18.13 4.70 4.33
N LYS A 34 -18.09 3.49 4.89
CA LYS A 34 -18.19 2.24 4.11
C LYS A 34 -19.49 2.18 3.29
N TYR A 35 -20.60 2.64 3.86
CA TYR A 35 -21.91 2.63 3.22
C TYR A 35 -21.97 3.57 2.01
N SER A 36 -21.55 4.82 2.17
CA SER A 36 -21.54 5.80 1.08
C SER A 36 -20.57 5.41 -0.03
N PHE A 37 -19.41 4.87 0.34
CA PHE A 37 -18.42 4.36 -0.59
C PHE A 37 -18.99 3.21 -1.44
N ALA A 38 -19.63 2.22 -0.80
CA ALA A 38 -20.26 1.11 -1.52
C ALA A 38 -21.32 1.59 -2.51
N ASN A 39 -22.21 2.50 -2.10
CA ASN A 39 -23.25 3.03 -2.99
C ASN A 39 -22.67 3.85 -4.15
N LYS A 40 -21.59 4.60 -3.93
CA LYS A 40 -20.95 5.43 -4.94
C LYS A 40 -20.28 4.59 -6.03
N TYR A 41 -19.58 3.53 -5.65
CA TYR A 41 -18.70 2.79 -6.57
C TYR A 41 -19.29 1.48 -7.07
N ARG A 42 -20.39 0.98 -6.51
CA ARG A 42 -21.03 -0.27 -6.96
C ARG A 42 -21.33 -0.23 -8.46
N ASN A 43 -20.85 -1.25 -9.18
CA ASN A 43 -21.01 -1.41 -10.63
C ASN A 43 -20.47 -0.23 -11.46
N GLN A 44 -19.65 0.64 -10.88
CA GLN A 44 -19.01 1.72 -11.61
C GLN A 44 -17.72 1.24 -12.25
N THR A 45 -17.43 1.76 -13.44
CA THR A 45 -16.09 1.66 -14.03
C THR A 45 -15.23 2.77 -13.45
N ILE A 46 -14.14 2.40 -12.80
CA ILE A 46 -13.19 3.35 -12.21
C ILE A 46 -11.79 3.12 -12.76
N THR A 47 -11.00 4.20 -12.80
CA THR A 47 -9.57 4.14 -13.07
C THR A 47 -8.82 4.41 -11.78
N VAL A 48 -7.97 3.47 -11.38
CA VAL A 48 -7.25 3.49 -10.12
C VAL A 48 -5.76 3.36 -10.39
N THR A 49 -4.95 4.15 -9.68
CA THR A 49 -3.49 4.02 -9.67
C THR A 49 -2.98 3.74 -8.26
N GLY A 50 -2.05 2.80 -8.13
CA GLY A 50 -1.44 2.49 -6.85
C GLY A 50 -0.34 1.46 -6.92
N LYS A 51 0.29 1.23 -5.77
CA LYS A 51 1.41 0.30 -5.64
C LYS A 51 0.94 -1.14 -5.56
N ILE A 52 1.61 -2.02 -6.29
CA ILE A 52 1.40 -3.47 -6.24
C ILE A 52 2.00 -4.02 -4.94
N ARG A 53 1.14 -4.49 -4.06
CA ARG A 53 1.52 -5.16 -2.81
C ARG A 53 1.83 -6.63 -3.02
N SER A 54 0.99 -7.33 -3.75
CA SER A 54 1.15 -8.75 -4.01
C SER A 54 0.45 -9.17 -5.30
N ILE A 55 0.92 -10.26 -5.88
CA ILE A 55 0.32 -10.90 -7.05
C ILE A 55 0.02 -12.35 -6.67
N SER A 56 -1.22 -12.78 -6.83
CA SER A 56 -1.65 -14.16 -6.62
C SER A 56 -2.03 -14.78 -7.95
N VAL A 57 -1.41 -15.91 -8.26
CA VAL A 57 -1.68 -16.68 -9.48
C VAL A 57 -2.81 -17.66 -9.19
N ALA A 58 -3.78 -17.73 -10.08
CA ALA A 58 -4.87 -18.70 -10.02
C ALA A 58 -4.36 -20.13 -10.11
N SER A 59 -5.09 -21.05 -9.48
CA SER A 59 -4.80 -22.47 -9.50
C SER A 59 -4.97 -23.08 -10.90
N ASP A 60 -3.98 -23.84 -11.33
CA ASP A 60 -4.06 -24.66 -12.56
C ASP A 60 -5.11 -25.78 -12.46
N PHE A 61 -5.59 -26.11 -11.26
CA PHE A 61 -6.61 -27.13 -11.04
C PHE A 61 -8.03 -26.59 -11.28
N TRP A 62 -8.27 -25.30 -11.04
CA TRP A 62 -9.59 -24.65 -11.11
C TRP A 62 -9.65 -23.58 -12.21
N LYS A 63 -9.17 -23.91 -13.42
CA LYS A 63 -8.93 -22.94 -14.51
C LYS A 63 -10.16 -22.12 -14.92
N ASP A 64 -11.36 -22.69 -14.79
CA ASP A 64 -12.61 -22.05 -15.20
C ASP A 64 -13.31 -21.28 -14.07
N GLN A 65 -12.83 -21.40 -12.83
CA GLN A 65 -13.47 -20.86 -11.62
C GLN A 65 -12.56 -19.90 -10.85
N ASP A 66 -11.24 -20.03 -10.98
CA ASP A 66 -10.27 -19.21 -10.29
C ASP A 66 -9.72 -18.09 -11.21
N VAL A 67 -9.27 -17.00 -10.58
CA VAL A 67 -8.79 -15.79 -11.26
C VAL A 67 -7.49 -15.32 -10.63
N HIS A 68 -6.55 -14.86 -11.46
CA HIS A 68 -5.35 -14.20 -10.96
C HIS A 68 -5.75 -12.88 -10.31
N LYS A 69 -4.97 -12.45 -9.33
CA LYS A 69 -5.25 -11.22 -8.56
C LYS A 69 -4.00 -10.39 -8.43
N ILE A 70 -4.10 -9.11 -8.79
CA ILE A 70 -3.10 -8.09 -8.43
C ILE A 70 -3.69 -7.24 -7.31
N HIS A 71 -3.02 -7.22 -6.18
CA HIS A 71 -3.46 -6.47 -5.01
C HIS A 71 -2.72 -5.14 -4.94
N LEU A 72 -3.49 -4.06 -4.88
CA LEU A 72 -2.96 -2.72 -4.69
C LEU A 72 -3.24 -2.23 -3.27
N THR A 73 -2.31 -1.44 -2.77
CA THR A 73 -2.31 -0.95 -1.39
C THR A 73 -2.25 0.58 -1.33
N ALA A 74 -2.96 1.17 -0.38
CA ALA A 74 -2.89 2.56 0.03
C ALA A 74 -1.81 2.79 1.10
N THR A 75 -1.64 1.86 2.04
CA THR A 75 -0.72 2.04 3.19
C THR A 75 0.53 1.18 3.13
N GLY A 76 0.60 0.26 2.17
CA GLY A 76 1.67 -0.74 2.08
C GLY A 76 1.30 -2.10 2.69
N TYR A 77 0.20 -2.19 3.46
CA TYR A 77 -0.08 -3.36 4.33
C TYR A 77 -1.34 -4.14 3.99
N GLU A 78 -2.28 -3.52 3.31
CA GLU A 78 -3.59 -4.08 3.00
C GLU A 78 -3.74 -4.37 1.51
N ASN A 79 -4.56 -5.37 1.20
CA ASN A 79 -4.96 -5.69 -0.17
C ASN A 79 -6.28 -4.95 -0.50
N PHE A 80 -6.24 -3.62 -0.56
CA PHE A 80 -7.47 -2.83 -0.64
C PHE A 80 -8.13 -2.89 -2.01
N VAL A 81 -7.39 -2.69 -3.11
CA VAL A 81 -7.94 -2.83 -4.47
C VAL A 81 -7.45 -4.15 -5.06
N VAL A 82 -8.37 -4.98 -5.51
CA VAL A 82 -8.08 -6.31 -6.03
C VAL A 82 -8.45 -6.38 -7.51
N CYS A 83 -7.45 -6.40 -8.37
CA CYS A 83 -7.65 -6.49 -9.82
C CYS A 83 -7.75 -7.96 -10.20
N GLN A 84 -8.94 -8.41 -10.59
CA GLN A 84 -9.19 -9.78 -11.04
C GLN A 84 -8.87 -9.92 -12.52
N ILE A 85 -8.10 -10.94 -12.85
CA ILE A 85 -7.65 -11.25 -14.20
C ILE A 85 -8.02 -12.70 -14.49
N PRO A 86 -8.77 -12.98 -15.57
CA PRO A 86 -9.13 -14.34 -15.95
C PRO A 86 -7.91 -15.26 -16.08
N TYR A 87 -8.06 -16.54 -15.73
CA TYR A 87 -6.96 -17.52 -15.76
C TYR A 87 -6.20 -17.52 -17.10
N LYS A 88 -6.93 -17.44 -18.22
CA LYS A 88 -6.42 -17.42 -19.60
C LYS A 88 -5.46 -16.25 -19.90
N ASP A 89 -5.52 -15.17 -19.13
CA ASP A 89 -4.74 -13.94 -19.37
C ASP A 89 -3.45 -13.90 -18.53
N SER A 90 -3.00 -15.04 -18.00
CA SER A 90 -1.81 -15.17 -17.12
C SER A 90 -0.53 -14.52 -17.65
N ALA A 91 -0.36 -14.44 -18.97
CA ALA A 91 0.81 -13.82 -19.60
C ALA A 91 0.99 -12.34 -19.21
N ILE A 92 -0.11 -11.62 -18.91
CA ILE A 92 -0.06 -10.21 -18.53
C ILE A 92 0.66 -9.98 -17.21
N LEU A 93 0.65 -10.98 -16.30
CA LEU A 93 1.27 -10.87 -14.98
C LEU A 93 2.78 -10.63 -15.05
N ARG A 94 3.44 -11.10 -16.12
CA ARG A 94 4.88 -10.94 -16.34
C ARG A 94 5.31 -9.48 -16.50
N ARG A 95 4.35 -8.59 -16.80
CA ARG A 95 4.58 -7.14 -16.97
C ARG A 95 4.63 -6.39 -15.64
N PHE A 96 4.30 -7.05 -14.54
CA PHE A 96 4.13 -6.42 -13.24
C PHE A 96 5.08 -7.01 -12.21
N GLN A 97 5.53 -6.17 -11.29
CA GLN A 97 6.40 -6.55 -10.20
C GLN A 97 5.83 -6.04 -8.89
N VAL A 98 5.91 -6.87 -7.85
CA VAL A 98 5.64 -6.42 -6.47
C VAL A 98 6.55 -5.23 -6.16
N GLY A 99 5.96 -4.17 -5.61
CA GLY A 99 6.66 -2.92 -5.37
C GLY A 99 6.54 -1.88 -6.52
N GLY A 100 6.13 -2.31 -7.72
CA GLY A 100 5.85 -1.42 -8.84
C GLY A 100 4.53 -0.67 -8.70
N PHE A 101 4.32 0.35 -9.51
CA PHE A 101 3.03 1.05 -9.62
C PHE A 101 2.24 0.54 -10.82
N LEU A 102 0.93 0.54 -10.67
CA LEU A 102 -0.02 0.10 -11.69
C LEU A 102 -1.16 1.10 -11.79
N THR A 103 -1.53 1.45 -13.01
CA THR A 103 -2.81 2.09 -13.30
C THR A 103 -3.72 1.07 -13.99
N VAL A 104 -4.88 0.87 -13.40
CA VAL A 104 -5.87 -0.11 -13.83
C VAL A 104 -7.22 0.56 -13.99
N THR A 105 -7.92 0.28 -15.08
CA THR A 105 -9.33 0.62 -15.23
C THR A 105 -10.14 -0.66 -15.14
N GLY A 106 -11.19 -0.70 -14.33
CA GLY A 106 -12.01 -1.90 -14.16
C GLY A 106 -13.37 -1.59 -13.58
N VAL A 107 -14.25 -2.58 -13.66
CA VAL A 107 -15.62 -2.51 -13.15
C VAL A 107 -15.64 -3.03 -11.72
N VAL A 108 -16.17 -2.22 -10.79
CA VAL A 108 -16.28 -2.59 -9.38
C VAL A 108 -17.29 -3.74 -9.20
N ALA A 109 -16.76 -4.93 -8.90
CA ALA A 109 -17.48 -6.18 -8.72
C ALA A 109 -17.77 -6.45 -7.24
N SER A 110 -18.63 -5.64 -6.64
CA SER A 110 -19.01 -5.68 -5.21
C SER A 110 -17.87 -5.55 -4.20
N ASN A 111 -18.19 -5.06 -3.00
CA ASN A 111 -17.24 -5.00 -1.90
C ASN A 111 -17.37 -6.28 -1.08
N ILE A 112 -16.35 -7.13 -1.09
CA ILE A 112 -16.28 -8.30 -0.20
C ILE A 112 -15.18 -8.01 0.83
N SER A 113 -15.52 -8.06 2.12
CA SER A 113 -14.55 -8.10 3.21
C SER A 113 -13.49 -6.99 3.18
N ASP A 114 -13.92 -5.72 3.13
CA ASP A 114 -13.05 -4.55 3.23
C ASP A 114 -12.05 -4.34 2.06
N ALA A 115 -12.30 -4.99 0.92
CA ALA A 115 -11.59 -4.78 -0.33
C ALA A 115 -12.53 -4.40 -1.50
N LEU A 116 -12.01 -3.60 -2.42
CA LEU A 116 -12.64 -3.17 -3.66
C LEU A 116 -12.17 -4.08 -4.80
N PHE A 117 -13.05 -4.94 -5.29
CA PHE A 117 -12.74 -5.84 -6.39
C PHE A 117 -13.01 -5.17 -7.72
N LEU A 118 -12.03 -5.21 -8.62
CA LEU A 118 -12.15 -4.78 -9.99
C LEU A 118 -12.15 -6.01 -10.90
N SER A 119 -13.15 -6.07 -11.77
CA SER A 119 -13.27 -7.05 -12.84
C SER A 119 -13.12 -6.36 -14.19
N GLN A 120 -12.95 -7.14 -15.27
CA GLN A 120 -12.79 -6.61 -16.63
C GLN A 120 -11.65 -5.57 -16.72
N CYS A 121 -10.54 -5.88 -16.05
CA CYS A 121 -9.45 -4.95 -15.88
C CYS A 121 -8.71 -4.68 -17.21
N THR A 122 -8.46 -3.41 -17.51
CA THR A 122 -7.49 -2.96 -18.50
C THR A 122 -6.33 -2.25 -17.81
N PHE A 123 -5.12 -2.55 -18.23
CA PHE A 123 -3.92 -2.11 -17.53
C PHE A 123 -3.13 -1.14 -18.40
N ALA A 124 -2.93 0.07 -17.90
CA ALA A 124 -1.96 1.01 -18.42
C ALA A 124 -0.70 0.88 -17.57
N THR A 125 0.43 0.58 -18.21
CA THR A 125 1.74 0.82 -17.59
C THR A 125 1.92 2.32 -17.49
N ALA A 126 1.65 2.89 -16.33
CA ALA A 126 2.10 4.23 -16.01
C ALA A 126 3.59 4.15 -15.68
N GLU A 127 4.42 4.88 -16.40
CA GLU A 127 5.77 5.19 -15.93
C GLU A 127 5.60 5.94 -14.61
N SER A 128 6.05 5.32 -13.52
CA SER A 128 5.96 5.92 -12.20
C SER A 128 6.84 7.16 -12.18
N ALA A 129 6.26 8.35 -12.07
CA ALA A 129 7.02 9.49 -11.59
C ALA A 129 7.45 9.14 -10.17
N VAL A 130 8.71 8.72 -10.00
CA VAL A 130 9.31 8.53 -8.68
C VAL A 130 9.42 9.92 -8.06
N LYS A 131 8.38 10.34 -7.34
CA LYS A 131 8.50 11.56 -6.54
C LYS A 131 9.48 11.27 -5.41
N LYS A 132 10.53 12.09 -5.38
CA LYS A 132 11.58 12.04 -4.37
C LYS A 132 10.94 12.35 -3.02
N SER A 133 11.01 11.41 -2.07
CA SER A 133 10.51 11.64 -0.70
C SER A 133 11.13 12.90 -0.12
N SER A 134 10.31 13.68 0.60
CA SER A 134 10.73 14.84 1.38
C SER A 134 11.28 14.47 2.76
N ALA A 135 11.30 13.18 3.11
CA ALA A 135 11.84 12.72 4.38
C ALA A 135 13.34 12.99 4.49
N PRO A 136 13.82 13.31 5.70
CA PRO A 136 15.26 13.46 5.92
C PRO A 136 16.00 12.15 5.65
N ALA A 137 17.23 12.27 5.15
CA ALA A 137 18.10 11.12 4.86
C ALA A 137 18.40 10.27 6.10
N ASN A 138 18.33 10.87 7.29
CA ASN A 138 18.50 10.20 8.57
C ASN A 138 17.20 10.27 9.39
N ALA A 139 17.03 9.30 10.28
CA ALA A 139 15.87 9.22 11.15
C ALA A 139 15.68 10.51 11.99
N PRO A 140 14.53 11.20 11.89
CA PRO A 140 14.31 12.41 12.67
C PRO A 140 14.25 12.12 14.18
N LEU A 141 14.79 13.02 15.00
CA LEU A 141 14.63 12.93 16.45
C LEU A 141 13.21 13.36 16.84
N GLY A 142 12.58 12.61 17.74
CA GLY A 142 11.20 12.87 18.18
C GLY A 142 10.46 11.60 18.55
N LYS A 143 9.13 11.68 18.54
CA LYS A 143 8.22 10.59 18.93
C LYS A 143 7.94 9.66 17.77
N TYR A 144 7.87 8.38 18.09
CA TYR A 144 7.54 7.32 17.17
C TYR A 144 6.43 6.45 17.75
N ASN A 145 5.30 6.38 17.05
CA ASN A 145 4.21 5.48 17.40
C ASN A 145 4.45 4.13 16.74
N VAL A 146 4.51 3.08 17.55
CA VAL A 146 4.82 1.73 17.12
C VAL A 146 3.54 0.93 16.96
N TYR A 147 3.41 0.29 15.82
CA TYR A 147 2.30 -0.59 15.48
C TYR A 147 2.83 -1.95 15.07
N GLN A 148 2.08 -3.01 15.34
CA GLN A 148 2.41 -4.35 14.92
C GLN A 148 1.28 -4.92 14.07
N ASN A 149 1.64 -5.60 13.00
CA ASN A 149 0.70 -6.43 12.27
C ASN A 149 0.63 -7.80 12.96
N ASP A 150 -0.35 -7.99 13.85
CA ASP A 150 -0.78 -9.32 14.24
C ASP A 150 -1.79 -9.82 13.21
N ALA A 151 -1.99 -11.13 13.05
CA ALA A 151 -2.82 -11.69 11.98
C ALA A 151 -4.28 -11.16 11.91
N THR A 152 -4.70 -10.36 12.89
CA THR A 152 -6.01 -9.70 12.99
C THR A 152 -6.03 -8.22 12.64
N GLY A 153 -4.87 -7.54 12.55
CA GLY A 153 -4.81 -6.14 12.16
C GLY A 153 -3.50 -5.42 12.55
N PHE A 154 -3.48 -4.12 12.25
CA PHE A 154 -2.33 -3.24 12.53
C PHE A 154 -2.56 -2.47 13.82
N ASN A 155 -2.09 -3.03 14.94
CA ASN A 155 -2.44 -2.58 16.27
C ASN A 155 -1.34 -1.73 16.90
N TYR A 156 -1.72 -0.61 17.51
CA TYR A 156 -0.80 0.22 18.30
C TYR A 156 -0.23 -0.58 19.48
N GLN A 157 1.08 -0.46 19.69
CA GLN A 157 1.81 -1.16 20.74
C GLN A 157 2.27 -0.18 21.82
N TYR A 158 3.05 0.82 21.41
CA TYR A 158 3.65 1.79 22.32
C TYR A 158 4.19 2.99 21.55
N THR A 159 4.53 4.05 22.27
CA THR A 159 5.28 5.19 21.75
C THR A 159 6.65 5.24 22.42
N PHE A 160 7.71 5.40 21.63
CA PHE A 160 9.01 5.77 22.16
C PHE A 160 9.44 7.12 21.60
N GLN A 161 10.29 7.84 22.33
CA GLN A 161 10.89 9.08 21.89
C GLN A 161 12.39 8.88 21.67
N LEU A 162 12.86 9.07 20.44
CA LEU A 162 14.28 9.12 20.10
C LEU A 162 14.81 10.52 20.44
N LYS A 163 15.54 10.63 21.55
CA LYS A 163 16.09 11.90 22.04
C LYS A 163 17.40 12.26 21.34
N SER A 164 18.21 11.25 21.06
CA SER A 164 19.44 11.35 20.27
C SER A 164 19.73 9.99 19.63
N TYR A 165 20.73 9.91 18.76
CA TYR A 165 21.20 8.62 18.23
C TYR A 165 21.90 7.72 19.27
N GLY A 166 22.00 8.17 20.52
CA GLY A 166 22.48 7.42 21.67
C GLY A 166 21.41 7.06 22.71
N LEU A 167 20.23 7.68 22.64
CA LEU A 167 19.26 7.68 23.75
C LEU A 167 17.81 7.68 23.26
N TYR A 168 17.00 6.81 23.84
CA TYR A 168 15.54 6.83 23.70
C TYR A 168 14.83 6.79 25.05
N ILE A 169 13.56 7.15 25.06
CA ILE A 169 12.67 7.07 26.23
C ILE A 169 11.40 6.32 25.84
N LEU A 170 10.99 5.35 26.65
CA LEU A 170 9.71 4.65 26.54
C LEU A 170 9.07 4.60 27.93
N ASN A 171 7.84 5.12 28.06
CA ASN A 171 7.09 5.19 29.33
C ASN A 171 7.93 5.75 30.51
N GLY A 172 8.66 6.84 30.26
CA GLY A 172 9.52 7.48 31.26
C GLY A 172 10.83 6.76 31.57
N LYS A 173 11.06 5.57 31.00
CA LYS A 173 12.31 4.82 31.16
C LYS A 173 13.26 5.12 30.02
N ALA A 174 14.46 5.57 30.37
CA ALA A 174 15.54 5.77 29.40
C ALA A 174 16.17 4.43 28.99
N GLY A 175 16.65 4.38 27.76
CA GLY A 175 17.49 3.29 27.26
C GLY A 175 18.46 3.80 26.21
N ASN A 176 19.53 3.04 26.01
CA ASN A 176 20.57 3.36 25.06
C ASN A 176 20.27 2.71 23.71
N CYS A 177 20.57 3.44 22.65
CA CYS A 177 20.53 2.94 21.29
C CYS A 177 21.76 3.42 20.51
N MET A 178 22.01 2.84 19.35
CA MET A 178 23.04 3.28 18.42
C MET A 178 22.47 3.27 17.01
N TYR A 179 22.34 4.46 16.41
CA TYR A 179 21.94 4.59 15.01
C TYR A 179 23.16 4.82 14.11
N ASN A 180 23.28 3.98 13.09
CA ASN A 180 24.30 4.09 12.07
C ASN A 180 23.72 4.82 10.85
N THR A 181 24.16 6.05 10.63
CA THR A 181 23.71 6.92 9.53
C THR A 181 24.10 6.42 8.14
N LYS A 182 25.10 5.53 8.04
CA LYS A 182 25.51 4.92 6.75
C LYS A 182 24.61 3.76 6.36
N THR A 183 24.22 2.94 7.33
CA THR A 183 23.42 1.73 7.08
C THR A 183 21.94 1.93 7.38
N ASN A 184 21.54 3.06 7.96
CA ASN A 184 20.19 3.34 8.43
C ASN A 184 19.69 2.37 9.52
N ILE A 185 20.60 1.67 10.19
CA ILE A 185 20.25 0.69 11.22
C ILE A 185 20.32 1.32 12.60
N ILE A 186 19.30 1.09 13.42
CA ILE A 186 19.33 1.39 14.86
C ILE A 186 19.36 0.09 15.66
N ASN A 187 20.22 0.02 16.68
CA ASN A 187 20.25 -1.09 17.63
C ASN A 187 19.97 -0.58 19.04
N PHE A 188 19.09 -1.25 19.77
CA PHE A 188 18.72 -0.88 21.14
C PHE A 188 19.46 -1.78 22.14
N SER A 189 20.37 -1.21 22.92
CA SER A 189 21.31 -1.97 23.76
C SER A 189 20.86 -2.08 25.22
N THR A 190 20.07 -1.13 25.71
CA THR A 190 19.53 -1.14 27.09
C THR A 190 18.09 -0.61 27.14
N GLY A 191 17.43 -0.76 28.30
CA GLY A 191 16.07 -0.28 28.53
C GLY A 191 14.97 -1.21 27.97
N PRO A 192 13.72 -0.73 27.88
CA PRO A 192 12.57 -1.55 27.48
C PRO A 192 12.64 -2.18 26.09
N LEU A 193 13.37 -1.57 25.15
CA LEU A 193 13.58 -2.08 23.79
C LEU A 193 14.90 -2.85 23.64
N LYS A 194 15.57 -3.23 24.74
CA LYS A 194 16.84 -3.97 24.67
C LYS A 194 16.72 -5.19 23.76
N GLY A 195 17.66 -5.32 22.82
CA GLY A 195 17.72 -6.42 21.86
C GLY A 195 16.92 -6.17 20.58
N PHE A 196 16.18 -5.07 20.49
CA PHE A 196 15.53 -4.69 19.24
C PHE A 196 16.54 -4.15 18.24
N THR A 197 16.29 -4.41 16.96
CA THR A 197 16.99 -3.80 15.83
C THR A 197 15.97 -3.17 14.89
N GLY A 198 16.33 -2.03 14.31
CA GLY A 198 15.47 -1.31 13.39
C GLY A 198 16.18 -0.88 12.12
N LEU A 199 15.44 -0.82 11.02
CA LEU A 199 15.86 -0.23 9.75
C LEU A 199 15.06 1.05 9.51
N TYR A 200 15.74 2.19 9.40
CA TYR A 200 15.11 3.45 9.04
C TYR A 200 14.69 3.45 7.57
N ARG A 201 13.45 3.89 7.35
CA ARG A 201 12.78 4.01 6.07
C ARG A 201 12.42 5.48 5.85
N PRO A 202 13.26 6.24 5.11
CA PRO A 202 12.93 7.60 4.70
C PRO A 202 11.78 7.63 3.69
N THR A 203 11.61 6.55 2.94
CA THR A 203 10.47 6.38 2.03
C THR A 203 9.70 5.15 2.51
N THR A 204 8.42 5.32 2.79
CA THR A 204 7.51 4.20 2.65
C THR A 204 6.95 4.22 1.24
N ASP A 205 6.14 3.22 0.96
CA ASP A 205 5.47 2.99 -0.29
C ASP A 205 4.35 4.01 -0.57
N ASN A 206 4.04 4.85 0.41
CA ASN A 206 3.05 5.92 0.38
C ASN A 206 3.76 7.24 0.71
N GLU A 207 3.70 8.19 -0.22
CA GLU A 207 4.36 9.51 -0.13
C GLU A 207 3.86 10.37 1.06
N ASN A 208 2.72 10.02 1.65
CA ASN A 208 2.14 10.71 2.81
C ASN A 208 2.49 10.05 4.15
N ASP A 209 3.09 8.86 4.14
CA ASP A 209 3.48 8.23 5.39
C ASP A 209 4.69 8.97 5.98
N PRO A 210 4.68 9.22 7.29
CA PRO A 210 5.82 9.83 7.93
C PRO A 210 7.02 8.88 7.90
N PRO A 211 8.25 9.41 8.00
CA PRO A 211 9.46 8.61 8.14
C PRO A 211 9.30 7.56 9.25
N SER A 212 9.82 6.36 9.04
CA SER A 212 9.56 5.25 9.97
C SER A 212 10.77 4.37 10.23
N PHE A 213 10.71 3.59 11.30
CA PHE A 213 11.55 2.40 11.45
C PHE A 213 10.72 1.14 11.28
N LEU A 214 11.24 0.19 10.51
CA LEU A 214 10.83 -1.21 10.61
C LEU A 214 11.65 -1.82 11.76
N LEU A 215 11.01 -2.38 12.78
CA LEU A 215 11.63 -2.92 13.98
C LEU A 215 11.42 -4.43 14.06
N ASP A 216 12.45 -5.14 14.51
CA ASP A 216 12.39 -6.56 14.84
C ASP A 216 12.79 -6.74 16.31
N ALA A 217 11.90 -7.39 17.07
CA ALA A 217 12.05 -7.59 18.51
C ALA A 217 13.12 -8.66 18.86
N LYS A 218 13.58 -9.43 17.88
CA LYS A 218 14.59 -10.49 18.04
C LYS A 218 15.99 -10.01 17.64
N GLY A 219 16.15 -8.74 17.27
CA GLY A 219 17.43 -8.14 16.91
C GLY A 219 17.92 -8.50 15.51
N LYS A 220 17.06 -9.08 14.66
CA LYS A 220 17.41 -9.30 13.26
C LYS A 220 17.32 -7.97 12.51
N ILE A 221 18.26 -7.70 11.61
CA ILE A 221 18.13 -6.54 10.70
C ILE A 221 16.92 -6.79 9.79
N PRO A 222 15.88 -5.94 9.84
CA PRO A 222 14.69 -6.14 9.03
C PRO A 222 14.99 -5.92 7.54
N ASP A 223 14.42 -6.76 6.68
CA ASP A 223 14.51 -6.60 5.23
C ASP A 223 13.25 -5.88 4.71
N ALA A 224 13.48 -4.69 4.13
CA ALA A 224 12.44 -3.83 3.57
C ALA A 224 11.69 -4.47 2.38
N ASN A 225 12.23 -5.51 1.74
CA ASN A 225 11.63 -6.17 0.57
C ASN A 225 10.96 -7.51 0.91
N SER A 226 11.00 -7.93 2.17
CA SER A 226 10.46 -9.22 2.64
C SER A 226 9.10 -9.08 3.34
N SER A 227 8.42 -10.20 3.58
CA SER A 227 7.21 -10.22 4.40
C SER A 227 7.46 -9.55 5.75
N HIS A 228 6.68 -8.52 6.06
CA HIS A 228 6.81 -7.78 7.32
C HIS A 228 6.06 -8.45 8.49
N GLN A 229 5.60 -9.70 8.34
CA GLN A 229 4.96 -10.44 9.43
C GLN A 229 5.92 -10.59 10.61
N GLY A 230 5.46 -10.17 11.80
CA GLY A 230 6.24 -10.20 13.04
C GLY A 230 7.12 -8.96 13.27
N ASN A 231 7.28 -8.08 12.28
CA ASN A 231 7.94 -6.80 12.46
C ASN A 231 6.96 -5.75 12.99
N GLN A 232 7.50 -4.75 13.67
CA GLN A 232 6.77 -3.57 14.13
C GLN A 232 7.16 -2.34 13.32
N PHE A 233 6.26 -1.38 13.22
CA PHE A 233 6.42 -0.17 12.43
C PHE A 233 6.32 1.05 13.32
N ALA A 234 7.42 1.77 13.44
CA ALA A 234 7.54 2.96 14.25
C ALA A 234 7.40 4.20 13.36
N TYR A 235 6.26 4.88 13.40
CA TYR A 235 5.98 6.06 12.58
C TYR A 235 6.30 7.35 13.31
N TYR A 236 7.09 8.21 12.68
CA TYR A 236 7.41 9.52 13.22
C TYR A 236 6.17 10.40 13.39
N GLN A 237 6.05 11.06 14.55
CA GLN A 237 4.91 11.91 14.92
C GLN A 237 5.30 13.37 15.14
N GLY A 238 6.56 13.75 14.95
CA GLY A 238 7.08 15.06 15.37
C GLY A 238 7.87 14.99 16.67
N ARG A 239 8.37 16.16 17.12
CA ARG A 239 9.16 16.30 18.35
C ARG A 239 8.32 16.26 19.62
#